data_AF-A0A6G1R7Z0-F1
#
_entry.id   AF-A0A6G1R7Z0-F1
#
_cell.length_a   1.000
_cell.length_b   1.000
_cell.length_c   1.000
_cell.angle_alpha   90.00
_cell.angle_beta   90.00
_cell.angle_gamma   90.00
#
_symmetry.space_group_name_H-M   'P 1'
#
loop_
_entity.id
_entity.type
_entity.pdbx_description
1 polymer ?
#
loop_
_entity_poly.entity_id
_entity_poly.type
_entity_poly.pdbx_seq_one_letter_code
_entity_poly.pdbx_strand_id
1 'polypeptide(L)'
;QEHLAACVQEQCGGGGAQALCGSLQAYAAACQAAGGSLREWRAAAQCPLSCPPNSHYALCTHTCRHTCASLTAPPQCSPRCFEGCECDPGFLFNGQECVPSDSCGCFHRGRYFEIAETILSH
;
A
#
# COMPACT_ATOMS: atom_id res chain seq x y z
N GLN A 1 -4.88 13.36 -41.00
CA GLN A 1 -5.73 14.01 -39.99
C GLN A 1 -6.47 12.99 -39.12
N GLU A 2 -6.92 11.85 -39.65
CA GLU A 2 -7.50 10.74 -38.87
C GLU A 2 -6.62 10.20 -37.73
N HIS A 3 -5.30 10.09 -37.93
CA HIS A 3 -4.39 9.59 -36.88
C HIS A 3 -4.23 10.54 -35.69
N LEU A 4 -4.46 11.84 -35.87
CA LEU A 4 -4.36 12.81 -34.78
C LEU A 4 -5.58 12.70 -33.85
N ALA A 5 -6.77 12.53 -34.44
CA ALA A 5 -7.99 12.31 -33.67
C ALA A 5 -7.92 11.00 -32.89
N ALA A 6 -7.45 9.90 -33.51
CA ALA A 6 -7.23 8.63 -32.82
C ALA A 6 -6.15 8.74 -31.72
N CYS A 7 -5.03 9.44 -31.96
CA CYS A 7 -3.99 9.69 -30.94
C CYS A 7 -4.53 10.51 -29.75
N VAL A 8 -5.28 11.57 -30.01
CA VAL A 8 -5.94 12.38 -28.96
C VAL A 8 -7.03 11.57 -28.27
N GLN A 9 -7.71 10.65 -28.96
CA GLN A 9 -8.74 9.80 -28.36
C GLN A 9 -8.15 8.63 -27.55
N GLU A 10 -6.98 8.13 -27.91
CA GLU A 10 -6.22 7.18 -27.09
C GLU A 10 -5.60 7.89 -25.86
N GLN A 11 -5.06 9.10 -26.05
CA GLN A 11 -4.41 9.89 -25.00
C GLN A 11 -5.40 10.60 -24.05
N CYS A 12 -6.57 11.01 -24.55
CA CYS A 12 -7.57 11.80 -23.82
C CYS A 12 -8.98 11.16 -23.80
N GLY A 13 -9.26 10.18 -24.67
CA GLY A 13 -10.61 9.62 -24.85
C GLY A 13 -10.85 8.20 -24.29
N GLY A 14 -9.80 7.44 -23.95
CA GLY A 14 -9.93 6.03 -23.58
C GLY A 14 -9.97 5.70 -22.08
N GLY A 15 -9.70 6.67 -21.20
CA GLY A 15 -9.52 6.40 -19.77
C GLY A 15 -10.24 7.33 -18.82
N GLY A 16 -11.04 8.29 -19.31
CA GLY A 16 -11.61 9.43 -18.57
C GLY A 16 -11.51 9.39 -17.03
N ALA A 17 -12.33 8.58 -16.38
CA ALA A 17 -12.35 8.44 -14.92
C ALA A 17 -11.11 7.72 -14.36
N GLN A 18 -10.66 6.63 -14.99
CA GLN A 18 -9.56 5.79 -14.49
C GLN A 18 -8.19 6.44 -14.65
N ALA A 19 -7.98 7.14 -15.77
CA ALA A 19 -6.81 7.99 -16.01
C ALA A 19 -6.79 9.19 -15.06
N LEU A 20 -7.96 9.80 -14.80
CA LEU A 20 -8.09 10.85 -13.79
C LEU A 20 -7.71 10.32 -12.39
N CYS A 21 -8.21 9.16 -11.99
CA CYS A 21 -7.85 8.54 -10.71
C CYS A 21 -6.35 8.28 -10.59
N GLY A 22 -5.71 7.80 -11.67
CA GLY A 22 -4.26 7.61 -11.72
C GLY A 22 -3.49 8.93 -11.54
N SER A 23 -3.89 9.99 -12.25
CA SER A 23 -3.27 11.32 -12.12
C SER A 23 -3.46 11.93 -10.73
N LEU A 24 -4.65 11.82 -10.15
CA LEU A 24 -4.93 12.32 -8.80
C LEU A 24 -4.15 11.53 -7.74
N GLN A 25 -4.02 10.22 -7.88
CA GLN A 25 -3.19 9.39 -7.01
C GLN A 25 -1.70 9.77 -7.11
N ALA A 26 -1.19 10.03 -8.32
CA ALA A 26 0.19 10.50 -8.50
C ALA A 26 0.41 11.88 -7.85
N TYR A 27 -0.54 12.80 -8.00
CA TYR A 27 -0.51 14.10 -7.34
C TYR A 27 -0.54 13.98 -5.81
N ALA A 28 -1.43 13.13 -5.27
CA ALA A 28 -1.53 12.83 -3.85
C ALA A 28 -0.18 12.33 -3.30
N ALA A 29 0.44 11.35 -3.96
CA ALA A 29 1.75 10.83 -3.57
C ALA A 29 2.85 11.91 -3.60
N ALA A 30 2.87 12.76 -4.63
CA ALA A 30 3.82 13.88 -4.72
C ALA A 30 3.61 14.92 -3.60
N CYS A 31 2.36 15.23 -3.26
CA CYS A 31 2.02 16.12 -2.16
C CYS A 31 2.55 15.60 -0.82
N GLN A 32 2.35 14.31 -0.53
CA GLN A 32 2.85 13.66 0.69
C GLN A 32 4.38 13.61 0.72
N ALA A 33 5.02 13.32 -0.42
CA ALA A 33 6.48 13.34 -0.53
C ALA A 33 7.05 14.73 -0.21
N ALA A 34 6.36 15.81 -0.60
CA ALA A 34 6.71 17.18 -0.25
C ALA A 34 6.39 17.57 1.20
N GLY A 35 5.78 16.68 2.00
CA GLY A 35 5.37 16.94 3.38
C GLY A 35 3.99 17.61 3.51
N GLY A 36 3.23 17.66 2.42
CA GLY A 36 1.85 18.14 2.43
C GLY A 36 0.91 17.16 3.14
N SER A 37 -0.17 17.71 3.71
CA SER A 37 -1.26 16.94 4.32
C SER A 37 -2.44 16.88 3.37
N LEU A 38 -2.92 15.67 3.08
CA LEU A 38 -4.10 15.46 2.24
C LEU A 38 -5.36 15.34 3.09
N ARG A 39 -6.50 15.72 2.50
CA ARG A 39 -7.84 15.36 2.97
C ARG A 39 -8.38 14.22 2.12
N GLU A 40 -9.49 13.64 2.55
CA GLU A 40 -10.23 12.65 1.75
C GLU A 40 -10.56 13.26 0.37
N TRP A 41 -10.15 12.56 -0.69
CA TRP A 41 -10.29 13.01 -2.08
C TRP A 41 -10.89 11.94 -2.99
N ARG A 42 -10.82 10.66 -2.62
CA ARG A 42 -11.24 9.54 -3.46
C ARG A 42 -12.75 9.49 -3.61
N ALA A 43 -13.51 9.76 -2.54
CA ALA A 43 -14.97 9.82 -2.63
C ALA A 43 -15.41 10.99 -3.53
N ALA A 44 -14.79 12.16 -3.36
CA ALA A 44 -15.08 13.33 -4.20
C ALA A 44 -14.77 13.09 -5.69
N ALA A 45 -13.63 12.46 -5.97
CA ALA A 45 -13.20 12.11 -7.33
C ALA A 45 -13.85 10.85 -7.90
N GLN A 46 -14.68 10.14 -7.12
CA GLN A 46 -15.25 8.82 -7.47
C GLN A 46 -14.17 7.79 -7.88
N CYS A 47 -13.07 7.76 -7.12
CA CYS A 47 -11.90 6.90 -7.33
C CYS A 47 -11.74 5.89 -6.18
N PRO A 48 -12.68 4.95 -5.99
CA PRO A 48 -12.64 4.01 -4.88
C PRO A 48 -11.36 3.16 -4.93
N LEU A 49 -10.78 2.93 -3.75
CA LEU A 49 -9.69 1.98 -3.56
C LEU A 49 -10.19 0.84 -2.69
N SER A 50 -10.12 -0.38 -3.20
CA SER A 50 -10.43 -1.58 -2.43
C SER A 50 -9.17 -2.13 -1.79
N CYS A 51 -9.25 -2.43 -0.50
CA CYS A 51 -8.16 -3.06 0.25
C CYS A 51 -8.39 -4.56 0.40
N PRO A 52 -7.31 -5.37 0.50
CA PRO A 52 -7.40 -6.79 0.82
C PRO A 52 -8.12 -7.06 2.15
N PRO A 53 -8.54 -8.30 2.42
CA PRO A 53 -9.09 -8.68 3.72
C PRO A 53 -8.19 -8.31 4.90
N ASN A 54 -8.81 -7.99 6.05
CA ASN A 54 -8.14 -7.58 7.28
C ASN A 54 -7.26 -6.32 7.13
N SER A 55 -7.63 -5.45 6.19
CA SER A 55 -6.98 -4.17 5.99
C SER A 55 -7.99 -3.11 5.59
N HIS A 56 -7.68 -1.86 5.90
CA HIS A 56 -8.50 -0.71 5.56
C HIS A 56 -7.69 0.32 4.80
N TYR A 57 -8.39 1.14 4.03
CA TYR A 57 -7.80 2.29 3.36
C TYR A 57 -7.47 3.39 4.37
N ALA A 58 -6.26 3.93 4.27
CA ALA A 58 -5.87 5.13 4.99
C ALA A 58 -5.07 6.07 4.09
N LEU A 59 -5.29 7.38 4.27
CA LEU A 59 -4.50 8.41 3.60
C LEU A 59 -3.04 8.43 4.06
N CYS A 60 -2.76 7.95 5.26
CA CYS A 60 -1.45 7.99 5.88
C CYS A 60 -1.19 6.63 6.53
N THR A 61 -0.68 5.69 5.73
CA THR A 61 -0.38 4.33 6.21
C THR A 61 1.00 4.27 6.84
N HIS A 62 1.15 3.41 7.85
CA HIS A 62 2.42 3.11 8.49
C HIS A 62 2.82 1.66 8.22
N THR A 63 2.76 1.23 6.96
CA THR A 63 2.96 -0.16 6.53
C THR A 63 4.28 -0.79 6.98
N CYS A 64 5.35 -0.01 7.14
CA CYS A 64 6.63 -0.52 7.64
C CYS A 64 6.62 -0.88 9.13
N ARG A 65 5.71 -0.30 9.92
CA ARG A 65 5.61 -0.52 11.39
C ARG A 65 4.76 -1.72 11.77
N HIS A 66 3.85 -2.14 10.88
CA HIS A 66 2.86 -3.18 11.14
C HIS A 66 3.12 -4.41 10.27
N THR A 67 4.33 -4.96 10.39
CA THR A 67 4.75 -6.18 9.66
C THR A 67 5.16 -7.29 10.62
N CYS A 68 5.08 -8.55 10.23
CA CYS A 68 5.62 -9.64 11.05
C CYS A 68 7.12 -9.44 11.35
N ALA A 69 7.88 -8.83 10.41
CA ALA A 69 9.29 -8.50 10.61
C ALA A 69 9.53 -7.52 11.76
N SER A 70 8.63 -6.56 11.95
CA SER A 70 8.73 -5.55 12.99
C SER A 70 8.62 -6.10 14.42
N LEU A 71 8.16 -7.33 14.61
CA LEU A 71 8.16 -8.02 15.90
C LEU A 71 9.57 -8.37 16.39
N THR A 72 10.54 -8.49 15.48
CA THR A 72 11.88 -8.99 15.80
C THR A 72 12.97 -7.94 15.77
N ALA A 73 12.75 -6.86 15.02
CA ALA A 73 13.67 -5.75 14.94
C ALA A 73 12.90 -4.43 14.86
N PRO A 74 13.42 -3.34 15.46
CA PRO A 74 12.84 -2.02 15.30
C PRO A 74 12.76 -1.67 13.81
N PRO A 75 11.57 -1.33 13.28
CA PRO A 75 11.44 -1.04 11.87
C PRO A 75 12.14 0.28 11.54
N GLN A 76 13.00 0.26 10.52
CA GLN A 76 13.61 1.48 9.98
C GLN A 76 12.63 2.15 9.02
N CYS A 77 11.68 2.86 9.62
CA CYS A 77 10.62 3.55 8.91
C CYS A 77 11.00 4.99 8.57
N SER A 78 10.62 5.43 7.37
CA SER A 78 10.50 6.86 7.09
C SER A 78 9.45 7.47 8.03
N PRO A 79 9.65 8.69 8.55
CA PRO A 79 8.61 9.41 9.26
C PRO A 79 7.47 9.85 8.32
N ARG A 80 7.70 9.81 7.00
CA ARG A 80 6.67 10.11 5.99
C ARG A 80 5.74 8.91 5.84
N CYS A 81 4.45 9.17 5.70
CA CYS A 81 3.45 8.18 5.35
C CYS A 81 2.90 8.46 3.95
N PHE A 82 2.29 7.42 3.37
CA PHE A 82 1.66 7.50 2.06
C PHE A 82 0.28 6.88 2.11
N GLU A 83 -0.58 7.32 1.20
CA GLU A 83 -1.89 6.71 0.97
C GLU A 83 -1.74 5.22 0.58
N GLY A 84 -2.60 4.37 1.14
CA GLY A 84 -2.61 2.94 0.80
C GLY A 84 -3.56 2.14 1.69
N CYS A 85 -3.30 0.84 1.76
CA CYS A 85 -3.98 -0.07 2.66
C CYS A 85 -3.10 -0.37 3.88
N GLU A 86 -3.68 -0.34 5.07
CA GLU A 86 -3.04 -0.67 6.34
C GLU A 86 -3.79 -1.83 7.01
N CYS A 87 -3.05 -2.77 7.60
CA CYS A 87 -3.67 -3.88 8.32
C CYS A 87 -4.52 -3.37 9.49
N ASP A 88 -5.64 -4.04 9.73
CA ASP A 88 -6.51 -3.72 10.85
C ASP A 88 -5.85 -4.02 12.20
N PRO A 89 -6.30 -3.39 13.30
CA PRO A 89 -5.80 -3.68 14.64
C PRO A 89 -5.83 -5.19 14.97
N GLY A 90 -4.69 -5.74 15.39
CA GLY A 90 -4.51 -7.17 15.67
C GLY A 90 -3.94 -7.99 14.50
N PHE A 91 -3.82 -7.39 13.32
CA PHE A 91 -3.24 -8.01 12.13
C PHE A 91 -1.89 -7.38 11.75
N LEU A 92 -1.00 -8.16 11.17
CA LEU A 92 0.32 -7.75 10.69
C LEU A 92 0.55 -8.23 9.27
N PHE A 93 1.27 -7.43 8.48
CA PHE A 93 1.60 -7.80 7.11
C PHE A 93 2.76 -8.82 7.09
N ASN A 94 2.53 -9.99 6.50
CA ASN A 94 3.54 -11.04 6.36
C ASN A 94 4.39 -10.93 5.07
N GLY A 95 4.10 -9.95 4.20
CA GLY A 95 4.71 -9.82 2.88
C GLY A 95 3.74 -10.11 1.72
N GLN A 96 2.62 -10.76 2.00
CA GLN A 96 1.55 -11.06 1.04
C GLN A 96 0.19 -10.55 1.51
N GLU A 97 -0.16 -10.76 2.79
CA GLU A 97 -1.47 -10.44 3.35
C GLU A 97 -1.38 -10.02 4.82
N CYS A 98 -2.50 -9.49 5.33
CA CYS A 98 -2.67 -9.15 6.74
C CYS A 98 -3.17 -10.38 7.50
N VAL A 99 -2.27 -10.98 8.29
CA VAL A 99 -2.55 -12.17 9.11
C VAL A 99 -2.68 -11.78 10.59
N PRO A 100 -3.40 -12.55 11.42
CA PRO A 100 -3.40 -12.34 12.86
C PRO A 100 -1.96 -12.30 13.39
N SER A 101 -1.68 -11.42 14.35
CA SER A 101 -0.32 -11.29 14.91
C SER A 101 0.25 -12.61 15.45
N ASP A 102 -0.58 -13.47 16.04
CA ASP A 102 -0.21 -14.81 16.51
C ASP A 102 0.10 -15.80 15.37
N SER A 103 -0.24 -15.44 14.13
CA SER A 103 0.08 -16.20 12.92
C SER A 103 1.38 -15.73 12.24
N CYS A 104 2.05 -14.71 12.80
CA CYS A 104 3.40 -14.36 12.37
C CYS A 104 4.38 -15.46 12.78
N GLY A 105 5.17 -15.94 11.81
CA GLY A 105 6.26 -16.85 12.10
C GLY A 105 7.50 -16.11 12.65
N CYS A 106 8.67 -16.75 12.63
CA CYS A 106 9.87 -16.21 13.28
C CYS A 106 10.86 -15.60 12.28
N PHE A 107 11.64 -14.61 12.71
CA PHE A 107 12.83 -14.19 11.99
C PHE A 107 14.07 -14.82 12.61
N HIS A 108 14.83 -15.56 11.81
CA HIS A 108 16.10 -16.15 12.23
C HIS A 108 17.18 -15.84 11.20
N ARG A 109 18.32 -15.29 11.66
CA ARG A 109 19.46 -14.89 10.81
C ARG A 109 19.09 -14.02 9.59
N GLY A 110 18.16 -13.08 9.78
CA GLY A 110 17.76 -12.12 8.75
C GLY A 110 16.73 -12.63 7.73
N ARG A 111 16.16 -13.82 7.96
CA ARG A 111 15.14 -14.42 7.08
C ARG A 111 13.85 -14.71 7.88
N TYR A 112 12.70 -14.44 7.27
CA TYR A 112 11.38 -14.80 7.81
C TYR A 112 11.09 -16.28 7.55
N PHE A 113 10.50 -16.94 8.53
CA PHE A 113 10.03 -18.33 8.48
C PHE A 113 8.58 -18.34 8.91
N GLU A 114 7.72 -19.02 8.16
CA GLU A 114 6.30 -19.13 8.53
C GLU A 114 6.08 -20.11 9.69
N ILE A 115 4.90 -20.05 10.32
CA ILE A 115 4.53 -21.02 11.35
C ILE A 115 4.50 -22.42 10.71
N ALA A 116 5.18 -23.37 11.35
CA ALA A 116 5.45 -24.74 10.91
C ALA A 116 6.62 -24.94 9.92
N GLU A 117 7.33 -23.89 9.51
CA GLU A 117 8.61 -24.06 8.81
C GLU A 117 9.72 -24.43 9.83
N THR A 118 10.38 -25.57 9.64
CA THR A 118 11.41 -26.05 10.58
C THR A 118 12.81 -25.73 10.07
N ILE A 119 13.63 -25.06 10.88
CA ILE A 119 15.05 -24.81 10.56
C ILE A 119 15.88 -26.02 11.04
N LEU A 120 16.47 -26.77 10.11
CA LEU A 120 17.53 -27.72 10.45
C LEU A 120 18.85 -26.94 10.60
N SER A 121 19.29 -26.72 11.85
CA SER A 121 20.64 -26.19 12.10
C SER A 121 21.63 -27.36 12.20
N HIS A 122 22.57 -27.45 11.26
CA HIS A 122 23.78 -28.28 11.38
C HIS A 122 24.81 -27.63 12.30
#